data_AF-A0A2R6KE20-F1
#
_entry.id   AF-A0A2R6KE20-F1
#
_cell.length_a   1.000
_cell.length_b   1.000
_cell.length_c   1.000
_cell.angle_alpha   90.00
_cell.angle_beta   90.00
_cell.angle_gamma   90.00
#
_symmetry.space_group_name_H-M   'P 1'
#
loop_
_entity.id
_entity.type
_entity.pdbx_description
1 polymer ?
#
loop_
_entity_poly.entity_id
_entity_poly.type
_entity_poly.pdbx_seq_one_letter_code
_entity_poly.pdbx_strand_id
1 'polypeptide(L)' 'MGVLNTLSDALSSGERGANRYRCRDCGRQFAYPAELDEPDCPYCNAPTLESFDAR' A
#
# COMPACT_ATOMS: atom_id res chain seq x y z
N MET A 1 1.36 -27.72 -22.42
CA MET A 1 2.34 -26.84 -21.75
C MET A 1 2.30 -25.49 -22.44
N GLY A 2 2.00 -24.33 -21.86
CA GLY A 2 1.60 -23.95 -20.51
C GLY A 2 0.88 -22.60 -20.60
N VAL A 3 -0.31 -22.50 -20.00
CA VAL A 3 -1.10 -21.26 -19.92
C VAL A 3 -0.94 -20.57 -18.56
N LEU A 4 -0.15 -21.17 -17.66
CA LEU A 4 0.07 -20.70 -16.30
C LEU A 4 1.10 -19.56 -16.22
N ASN A 5 1.88 -19.33 -17.28
CA ASN A 5 2.97 -18.35 -17.25
C ASN A 5 2.51 -16.89 -17.47
N THR A 6 1.31 -16.66 -18.00
CA THR A 6 0.80 -15.31 -18.30
C THR A 6 0.08 -14.67 -17.11
N LEU A 7 -0.42 -15.47 -16.17
CA LEU A 7 -1.12 -14.96 -14.98
C LEU A 7 -0.13 -14.40 -13.93
N SER A 8 1.05 -15.01 -13.81
CA SER A 8 2.12 -14.53 -12.91
C SER A 8 2.66 -13.15 -13.32
N ASP A 9 2.74 -12.86 -14.61
CA ASP A 9 3.23 -11.58 -15.16
C ASP A 9 2.21 -10.45 -14.97
N ALA A 10 0.90 -10.76 -15.07
CA ALA A 10 -0.17 -9.80 -14.83
C ALA A 10 -0.30 -9.40 -13.35
N LEU A 11 -0.05 -10.32 -12.41
CA LEU A 11 0.02 -10.02 -10.98
C LEU A 11 1.30 -9.24 -10.64
N SER A 12 2.43 -9.58 -11.27
CA SER A 12 3.69 -8.84 -11.10
C SER A 12 3.68 -7.40 -11.66
N SER A 13 2.71 -7.10 -12.52
CA SER A 13 2.50 -5.77 -13.13
C SER A 13 1.45 -4.92 -12.40
N GLY A 14 0.65 -5.50 -11.50
CA GLY A 14 -0.51 -4.83 -10.88
C GLY A 14 -0.27 -4.26 -9.48
N GLU A 15 0.85 -4.58 -8.82
CA GLU A 15 1.05 -4.32 -7.38
C GLU A 15 2.11 -3.26 -7.08
N ARG A 16 2.65 -2.60 -8.12
CA ARG A 16 3.76 -1.66 -7.98
C ARG A 16 3.24 -0.27 -7.67
N GLY A 17 3.03 -0.01 -6.38
CA GLY A 17 3.16 1.38 -5.92
C GLY A 17 2.03 1.89 -5.04
N ALA A 18 1.29 1.03 -4.32
CA ALA A 18 0.45 1.48 -3.23
C ALA A 18 0.98 0.94 -1.90
N ASN A 19 1.65 1.79 -1.12
CA ASN A 19 2.09 1.47 0.23
C ASN A 19 0.87 1.53 1.17
N ARG A 20 0.66 0.47 1.95
CA ARG A 20 -0.42 0.42 2.94
C ARG A 20 0.05 0.99 4.27
N TYR A 21 -0.77 1.88 4.83
CA TYR A 21 -0.50 2.59 6.07
C TYR A 21 -1.65 2.48 7.07
N ARG A 22 -1.34 2.46 8.37
CA ARG A 22 -2.29 2.50 9.49
C ARG A 22 -1.93 3.68 10.35
N CYS A 23 -2.92 4.50 10.63
CA CYS A 23 -2.77 5.53 11.64
C CYS A 23 -2.71 4.88 13.03
N ARG A 24 -1.67 5.20 13.80
CA ARG A 24 -1.54 4.74 15.20
C ARG A 24 -2.51 5.44 16.15
N ASP A 25 -3.00 6.61 15.76
CA ASP A 25 -3.86 7.47 16.58
C ASP A 25 -5.34 7.08 16.44
N CYS A 26 -5.87 7.05 15.20
CA CYS A 26 -7.26 6.66 14.94
C CYS A 26 -7.45 5.18 14.61
N GLY A 27 -6.36 4.44 14.34
CA GLY A 27 -6.40 3.01 14.00
C GLY A 27 -6.87 2.68 12.57
N ARG A 28 -7.17 3.69 11.75
CA ARG A 28 -7.67 3.51 10.37
C ARG A 28 -6.57 3.02 9.43
N GLN A 29 -6.94 2.17 8.48
CA GLN A 29 -6.06 1.60 7.47
C GLN A 29 -6.40 2.20 6.11
N PHE A 30 -5.39 2.58 5.34
CA PHE A 30 -5.53 3.17 4.01
C PHE A 30 -4.28 2.89 3.18
N ALA A 31 -4.33 3.17 1.88
CA ALA A 31 -3.19 3.00 0.98
C ALA A 31 -2.85 4.35 0.34
N TYR A 32 -1.56 4.64 0.28
CA TYR A 32 -1.02 5.80 -0.41
C TYR A 32 -0.17 5.36 -1.59
N PRO A 33 -0.08 6.18 -2.64
CA PRO A 33 0.83 5.90 -3.73
C PRO A 33 2.28 5.94 -3.19
N ALA A 34 3.15 5.09 -3.73
CA ALA A 34 4.51 4.89 -3.24
C ALA A 34 5.43 6.11 -3.48
N GLU A 35 5.00 7.04 -4.32
CA GLU A 35 5.65 8.33 -4.56
C GLU A 35 5.37 9.38 -3.46
N LEU A 36 4.54 9.06 -2.46
CA LEU A 36 4.22 9.96 -1.37
C LEU A 36 5.24 9.83 -0.23
N ASP A 37 6.12 10.83 -0.10
CA ASP A 37 7.20 10.89 0.90
C ASP A 37 6.66 11.10 2.33
N GLU A 38 5.62 11.94 2.46
CA GLU A 38 5.07 12.36 3.76
C GLU A 38 3.54 12.15 3.81
N PRO A 39 3.07 10.91 4.08
CA PRO A 39 1.66 10.66 4.31
C PRO A 39 1.24 11.07 5.73
N ASP A 40 0.19 11.89 5.83
CA ASP A 40 -0.53 12.17 7.08
C ASP A 40 -1.93 11.52 7.09
N CYS A 41 -2.51 11.31 8.27
CA CYS A 41 -3.82 10.68 8.33
C CYS A 41 -4.92 11.63 7.83
N PRO A 42 -5.66 11.32 6.75
CA PRO A 42 -6.69 12.22 6.22
C PRO A 42 -7.95 12.27 7.12
N TYR A 43 -8.01 11.45 8.17
CA TYR A 43 -9.14 11.35 9.08
C TYR A 43 -8.93 12.14 10.38
N CYS A 44 -7.71 12.17 10.90
CA CYS A 44 -7.39 12.83 12.17
C CYS A 44 -6.18 13.77 12.10
N ASN A 45 -5.58 13.95 10.92
CA ASN A 45 -4.36 14.74 10.71
C ASN A 45 -3.15 14.30 11.55
N ALA A 46 -3.13 13.06 12.03
CA ALA A 46 -1.99 12.53 12.78
C ALA A 46 -0.78 12.32 11.84
N PRO A 47 0.43 12.75 12.25
CA PRO A 47 1.66 12.55 11.47
C PRO A 47 2.25 11.14 11.64
N THR A 48 1.75 10.35 12.60
CA THR A 48 2.32 9.04 12.94
C THR A 48 1.55 7.91 12.24
N LEU A 49 2.09 7.46 11.11
CA LEU A 49 1.57 6.33 10.34
C LEU A 49 2.54 5.14 10.39
N GLU A 50 1.99 3.94 10.51
CA GLU A 50 2.73 2.67 10.44
C GLU A 50 2.55 2.09 9.03
N SER A 51 3.63 1.76 8.32
CA SER A 51 3.55 1.03 7.05
C SER A 51 3.60 -0.47 7.30
N PHE A 52 2.76 -1.22 6.61
CA PHE A 52 2.78 -2.70 6.63
C PHE A 52 2.54 -3.16 5.21
N ASP A 53 3.64 -3.11 4.45
CA ASP A 53 3.72 -3.74 3.15
C ASP A 53 3.51 -5.26 3.31
N ALA A 54 2.64 -5.82 2.50
CA ALA A 54 2.33 -7.25 2.51
C ALA A 54 3.45 -7.99 1.76
N ARG A 55 4.53 -8.27 2.49
CA ARG A 55 5.69 -9.03 2.00
C ARG A 55 5.39 -10.49 1.71
#